data_AF-A0A0L0FFG5-F1
#
_entry.id   AF-A0A0L0FFG5-F1
#
_cell.length_a   1.000
_cell.length_b   1.000
_cell.length_c   1.000
_cell.angle_alpha   90.00
_cell.angle_beta   90.00
_cell.angle_gamma   90.00
#
_symmetry.space_group_name_H-M   'P 1'
#
loop_
_entity.id
_entity.type
_entity.pdbx_description
1 polymer ?
#
loop_
_entity_poly.entity_id
_entity_poly.type
_entity_poly.pdbx_seq_one_letter_code
_entity_poly.pdbx_strand_id
1 'polypeptide(L)'
;LVSRITDEQGGGMYFAFGLGLSSAIGSIANQRHLHKAFRVGQRMRALVISLVYRHSFELNEAARSEVSQGAIVTLLANDSQKFFELMPLVNLLWAAPVQIAFATYFLIQFVGLPALAGTNP
;
A
#
# COMPACT_ATOMS: atom_id res chain seq x y z
N LEU A 1 -2.03 -51.99 -8.33
CA LEU A 1 -2.68 -50.88 -9.07
C LEU A 1 -3.50 -50.00 -8.13
N VAL A 2 -4.44 -50.54 -7.34
CA VAL A 2 -5.21 -49.77 -6.35
C VAL A 2 -4.33 -49.08 -5.29
N SER A 3 -3.29 -49.74 -4.74
CA SER A 3 -2.39 -49.13 -3.75
C SER A 3 -1.53 -47.98 -4.29
N ARG A 4 -1.10 -48.05 -5.56
CA ARG A 4 -0.37 -46.93 -6.21
C ARG A 4 -1.26 -45.71 -6.42
N ILE A 5 -2.56 -45.93 -6.68
CA ILE A 5 -3.53 -44.84 -6.78
C ILE A 5 -3.82 -44.24 -5.39
N THR A 6 -3.79 -45.02 -4.31
CA THR A 6 -3.98 -44.49 -2.94
C THR A 6 -2.78 -43.67 -2.46
N ASP A 7 -1.55 -44.08 -2.79
CA ASP A 7 -0.33 -43.30 -2.49
C ASP A 7 -0.27 -42.00 -3.32
N GLU A 8 -0.66 -42.04 -4.60
CA GLU A 8 -0.74 -40.83 -5.43
C GLU A 8 -1.89 -39.89 -5.03
N GLN A 9 -3.04 -40.42 -4.59
CA GLN A 9 -4.13 -39.61 -4.05
C GLN A 9 -3.76 -38.96 -2.71
N GLY A 10 -3.05 -39.67 -1.84
CA GLY A 10 -2.51 -39.12 -0.60
C GLY A 10 -1.55 -37.97 -0.88
N GLY A 11 -0.59 -38.18 -1.78
CA GLY A 11 0.35 -37.13 -2.23
C GLY A 11 -0.36 -35.91 -2.82
N GLY A 12 -1.34 -36.12 -3.70
CA GLY A 12 -2.12 -35.05 -4.32
C GLY A 12 -2.93 -34.20 -3.33
N MET A 13 -3.51 -34.81 -2.29
CA MET A 13 -4.20 -34.06 -1.24
C MET A 13 -3.26 -33.14 -0.47
N TYR A 14 -2.05 -33.59 -0.11
CA TYR A 14 -1.07 -32.72 0.56
C TYR A 14 -0.68 -31.51 -0.31
N PHE A 15 -0.48 -31.70 -1.61
CA PHE A 15 -0.22 -30.59 -2.53
C PHE A 15 -1.41 -29.64 -2.66
N ALA A 16 -2.64 -30.16 -2.75
CA ALA A 16 -3.85 -29.35 -2.82
C ALA A 16 -4.06 -28.50 -1.55
N PHE A 17 -3.86 -29.09 -0.38
CA PHE A 17 -3.88 -28.35 0.90
C PHE A 17 -2.76 -27.32 0.98
N GLY A 18 -1.54 -27.67 0.54
CA GLY A 18 -0.41 -26.74 0.50
C GLY A 18 -0.67 -25.53 -0.40
N LEU A 19 -1.23 -25.75 -1.59
CA LEU A 19 -1.61 -24.67 -2.51
C LEU A 19 -2.72 -23.80 -1.93
N GLY A 20 -3.76 -24.41 -1.35
CA GLY A 20 -4.84 -23.68 -0.67
C GLY A 20 -4.32 -22.81 0.47
N LEU A 21 -3.44 -23.37 1.30
CA LEU A 21 -2.82 -22.64 2.41
C LEU A 21 -1.92 -21.50 1.92
N SER A 22 -1.11 -21.74 0.88
CA SER A 22 -0.26 -20.71 0.27
C SER A 22 -1.07 -19.56 -0.31
N SER A 23 -2.20 -19.85 -0.96
CA SER A 23 -3.12 -18.85 -1.51
C SER A 23 -3.79 -18.03 -0.40
N ALA A 24 -4.22 -18.69 0.68
CA ALA A 24 -4.77 -18.01 1.84
C ALA A 24 -3.75 -17.07 2.51
N ILE A 25 -2.51 -17.54 2.68
CA ILE A 25 -1.41 -16.73 3.21
C ILE A 25 -1.13 -15.52 2.30
N GLY A 26 -1.09 -15.73 0.98
CA GLY A 26 -0.91 -14.66 0.00
C GLY A 26 -2.04 -13.62 0.08
N SER A 27 -3.28 -14.07 0.20
CA SER A 27 -4.45 -13.19 0.34
C SER A 27 -4.40 -12.36 1.62
N ILE A 28 -4.04 -12.98 2.75
CA ILE A 28 -3.85 -12.26 4.04
C ILE A 28 -2.68 -11.27 3.95
N ALA A 29 -1.58 -11.65 3.32
CA ALA A 29 -0.43 -10.76 3.13
C ALA A 29 -0.80 -9.53 2.28
N ASN A 30 -1.55 -9.73 1.20
CA ASN A 30 -2.07 -8.66 0.37
C ASN A 30 -3.02 -7.74 1.16
N GLN A 31 -3.95 -8.34 1.91
CA GLN A 31 -4.88 -7.60 2.77
C GLN A 31 -4.13 -6.79 3.83
N ARG A 32 -3.05 -7.33 4.40
CA ARG A 32 -2.17 -6.64 5.36
C ARG A 32 -1.39 -5.50 4.70
N HIS A 33 -0.91 -5.70 3.48
CA HIS A 33 -0.25 -4.65 2.71
C HIS A 33 -1.20 -3.48 2.47
N LEU A 34 -2.41 -3.76 1.97
CA LEU A 34 -3.47 -2.76 1.81
C LEU A 34 -3.84 -2.09 3.13
N HIS A 35 -3.96 -2.85 4.23
CA HIS A 35 -4.24 -2.28 5.55
C HIS A 35 -3.13 -1.34 6.05
N LYS A 36 -1.85 -1.70 5.84
CA LYS A 36 -0.73 -0.85 6.20
C LYS A 36 -0.74 0.43 5.36
N ALA A 37 -0.92 0.32 4.04
CA ALA A 37 -1.06 1.47 3.16
C ALA A 37 -2.23 2.37 3.61
N PHE A 38 -3.38 1.79 3.95
CA PHE A 38 -4.54 2.54 4.44
C PHE A 38 -4.25 3.23 5.78
N ARG A 39 -3.59 2.54 6.74
CA ARG A 39 -3.18 3.14 8.03
C ARG A 39 -2.22 4.31 7.85
N VAL A 40 -1.24 4.19 6.95
CA VAL A 40 -0.31 5.29 6.66
C VAL A 40 -1.06 6.43 5.97
N GLY A 41 -1.95 6.14 5.03
CA GLY A 41 -2.83 7.13 4.38
C GLY A 41 -3.71 7.89 5.39
N GLN A 42 -4.33 7.20 6.34
CA GLN A 42 -5.15 7.82 7.39
C GLN A 42 -4.32 8.68 8.35
N ARG A 43 -3.10 8.25 8.69
CA ARG A 43 -2.18 9.07 9.51
C ARG A 43 -1.73 10.33 8.79
N MET A 44 -1.38 10.21 7.51
CA MET A 44 -1.04 11.37 6.69
C MET A 44 -2.23 12.32 6.54
N ARG A 45 -3.45 11.80 6.37
CA ARG A 45 -4.69 12.60 6.39
C ARG A 45 -4.81 13.41 7.69
N ALA A 46 -4.63 12.78 8.85
CA ALA A 46 -4.72 13.45 10.15
C ALA A 46 -3.63 14.53 10.32
N LEU A 47 -2.40 14.26 9.86
CA LEU A 47 -1.28 15.21 9.94
C LEU A 47 -1.45 16.41 9.01
N VAL A 48 -1.93 16.21 7.79
CA VAL A 48 -2.16 17.32 6.86
C VAL A 48 -3.29 18.20 7.36
N ILE A 49 -4.42 17.62 7.80
CA ILE A 49 -5.53 18.41 8.33
C ILE A 49 -5.07 19.23 9.53
N SER A 50 -4.30 18.65 10.46
CA SER A 50 -3.82 19.39 11.64
C SER A 50 -2.81 20.49 11.29
N LEU A 51 -1.89 20.22 10.36
CA LEU A 51 -0.90 21.20 9.90
C LEU A 51 -1.55 22.37 9.15
N VAL A 52 -2.48 22.06 8.24
CA VAL A 52 -3.20 23.04 7.42
C VAL A 52 -4.11 23.90 8.31
N TYR A 53 -4.82 23.29 9.26
CA TYR A 53 -5.64 24.01 10.23
C TYR A 53 -4.80 24.97 11.08
N ARG A 54 -3.67 24.50 11.61
CA ARG A 54 -2.76 25.31 12.42
C ARG A 54 -2.17 26.47 11.61
N HIS A 55 -1.64 26.20 10.43
CA HIS A 55 -1.02 27.22 9.59
C HIS A 55 -2.03 28.30 9.16
N SER A 56 -3.28 27.92 8.95
CA SER A 56 -4.32 28.87 8.54
C SER A 56 -4.87 29.69 9.68
N PHE A 57 -4.86 29.15 10.90
CA PHE A 57 -5.20 29.93 12.08
C PHE A 57 -4.10 30.98 12.36
N GLU A 58 -2.83 30.59 12.25
CA GLU A 58 -1.66 31.48 12.40
C GLU A 58 -1.64 32.59 11.30
N LEU A 59 -1.93 32.26 10.04
CA LEU A 59 -1.97 33.25 8.95
C LEU A 59 -3.18 34.20 9.01
N ASN A 60 -4.33 33.71 9.48
CA ASN A 60 -5.56 34.50 9.57
C ASN A 60 -5.50 35.53 10.71
N GLU A 61 -4.74 35.24 11.77
CA GLU A 61 -4.43 36.24 12.79
C GLU A 61 -3.63 37.42 12.21
N ALA A 62 -2.74 37.16 11.24
CA ALA A 62 -1.95 38.18 10.54
C ALA A 62 -2.73 38.94 9.44
N ALA A 63 -3.75 38.34 8.82
CA ALA A 63 -4.45 38.87 7.65
C ALA A 63 -5.79 39.57 7.95
N ARG A 64 -5.93 40.12 9.17
CA ARG A 64 -7.19 40.57 9.79
C ARG A 64 -7.94 41.72 9.07
N SER A 65 -7.51 42.20 7.91
CA SER A 65 -8.04 43.40 7.25
C SER A 65 -8.71 43.22 5.88
N GLU A 66 -8.60 42.09 5.18
CA GLU A 66 -9.11 41.97 3.79
C GLU A 66 -10.03 40.78 3.51
N VAL A 67 -10.02 39.71 4.33
CA VAL A 67 -10.80 38.50 4.04
C VAL A 67 -11.50 37.98 5.30
N SER A 68 -12.80 37.70 5.20
CA SER A 68 -13.59 37.12 6.30
C SER A 68 -13.01 35.78 6.74
N GLN A 69 -12.93 35.58 8.06
CA GLN A 69 -12.43 34.37 8.69
C GLN A 69 -13.07 33.09 8.11
N GLY A 70 -14.37 33.14 7.76
CA GLY A 70 -15.10 32.01 7.17
C GLY A 70 -14.77 31.71 5.70
N ALA A 71 -14.36 32.72 4.93
CA ALA A 71 -13.93 32.53 3.54
C ALA A 71 -12.55 31.86 3.47
N ILE A 72 -11.63 32.23 4.37
CA ILE A 72 -10.32 31.58 4.51
C ILE A 72 -10.49 30.10 4.88
N VAL A 73 -11.32 29.80 5.88
CA VAL A 73 -11.57 28.41 6.29
C VAL A 73 -12.20 27.58 5.17
N THR A 74 -13.06 28.18 4.34
CA THR A 74 -13.68 27.49 3.19
C THR A 74 -12.70 27.20 2.07
N LEU A 75 -11.88 28.20 1.67
CA LEU A 75 -10.82 28.01 0.68
C LEU A 75 -9.81 26.96 1.14
N LEU A 76 -9.44 27.03 2.42
CA LEU A 76 -8.54 26.08 3.03
C LEU A 76 -9.12 24.66 3.08
N ALA A 77 -10.40 24.53 3.43
CA ALA A 77 -11.08 23.24 3.43
C ALA A 77 -11.03 22.61 2.03
N ASN A 78 -11.26 23.41 0.98
CA ASN A 78 -11.16 22.97 -0.41
C ASN A 78 -9.74 22.53 -0.79
N ASP A 79 -8.71 23.27 -0.40
CA ASP A 79 -7.31 22.89 -0.66
C ASP A 79 -6.91 21.62 0.11
N SER A 80 -7.34 21.51 1.37
CA SER A 80 -7.11 20.33 2.20
C SER A 80 -7.73 19.06 1.59
N GLN A 81 -8.87 19.21 0.91
CA GLN A 81 -9.55 18.11 0.23
C GLN A 81 -8.77 17.62 -0.99
N LYS A 82 -8.21 18.54 -1.79
CA LYS A 82 -7.34 18.17 -2.92
C LYS A 82 -6.06 17.49 -2.43
N PHE A 83 -5.42 18.01 -1.37
CA PHE A 83 -4.26 17.34 -0.77
C PHE A 83 -4.60 15.95 -0.22
N PHE A 84 -5.80 15.78 0.33
CA PHE A 84 -6.29 14.48 0.77
C PHE A 84 -6.41 13.48 -0.39
N GLU A 85 -6.88 13.91 -1.56
CA GLU A 85 -6.98 13.06 -2.76
C GLU A 85 -5.62 12.71 -3.35
N LEU A 86 -4.61 13.57 -3.20
CA LEU A 86 -3.25 13.35 -3.71
C LEU A 86 -2.38 12.49 -2.78
N MET A 87 -2.65 12.47 -1.48
CA MET A 87 -1.85 11.75 -0.49
C MET A 87 -1.73 10.23 -0.74
N PRO A 88 -2.79 9.51 -1.16
CA PRO A 88 -2.69 8.11 -1.56
C PRO A 88 -1.76 7.88 -2.75
N LEU A 89 -1.73 8.82 -3.72
CA LEU A 89 -0.83 8.73 -4.88
C LEU A 89 0.63 8.83 -4.45
N VAL A 90 0.95 9.75 -3.54
CA VAL A 90 2.30 9.85 -2.98
C VAL A 90 2.68 8.57 -2.25
N ASN A 91 1.75 8.00 -1.46
CA ASN A 91 1.99 6.75 -0.73
C ASN A 91 2.26 5.57 -1.68
N LEU A 92 1.52 5.50 -2.78
CA LEU A 92 1.73 4.49 -3.82
C LEU A 92 3.05 4.69 -4.55
N LEU A 93 3.43 5.95 -4.82
CA LEU A 93 4.64 6.30 -5.57
C LEU A 93 5.93 5.82 -4.88
N TRP A 94 5.99 5.84 -3.54
CA TRP A 94 7.15 5.32 -2.79
C TRP A 94 7.00 3.85 -2.38
N ALA A 95 5.78 3.35 -2.15
CA ALA A 95 5.56 1.95 -1.83
C ALA A 95 5.84 1.03 -3.03
N ALA A 96 5.48 1.45 -4.25
CA ALA A 96 5.72 0.70 -5.47
C ALA A 96 7.20 0.35 -5.71
N PRO A 97 8.17 1.29 -5.67
CA PRO A 97 9.58 0.95 -5.84
C PRO A 97 10.12 0.07 -4.71
N VAL A 98 9.66 0.25 -3.47
CA VAL A 98 10.03 -0.65 -2.36
C VAL A 98 9.52 -2.07 -2.62
N GLN A 99 8.27 -2.22 -3.06
CA GLN A 99 7.68 -3.50 -3.41
C GLN A 99 8.42 -4.18 -4.57
N ILE A 100 8.77 -3.42 -5.63
CA ILE A 100 9.56 -3.92 -6.76
C ILE A 100 10.94 -4.37 -6.27
N ALA A 101 11.63 -3.58 -5.45
CA ALA A 101 12.95 -3.96 -4.92
C ALA A 101 12.91 -5.28 -4.13
N PHE A 102 11.91 -5.46 -3.25
CA PHE A 102 11.75 -6.73 -2.54
C PHE A 102 11.39 -7.89 -3.47
N ALA A 103 10.50 -7.67 -4.44
CA ALA A 103 10.12 -8.69 -5.42
C ALA A 103 11.34 -9.12 -6.24
N THR A 104 12.12 -8.16 -6.76
CA THR A 104 13.36 -8.40 -7.49
C THR A 104 14.39 -9.13 -6.63
N TYR A 105 14.58 -8.73 -5.37
CA TYR A 105 15.49 -9.40 -4.45
C TYR A 105 15.13 -10.88 -4.23
N PHE A 106 13.85 -11.16 -3.96
CA PHE A 106 13.38 -12.54 -3.78
C PHE A 106 13.49 -13.36 -5.06
N LEU A 107 13.20 -12.75 -6.22
CA LEU A 107 13.30 -13.40 -7.52
C LEU A 107 14.75 -13.83 -7.81
N ILE A 108 15.73 -12.97 -7.50
CA ILE A 108 17.16 -13.31 -7.62
C ILE A 108 17.55 -14.45 -6.65
N GLN A 109 17.05 -14.43 -5.41
CA GLN A 109 17.41 -15.43 -4.40
C GLN A 109 16.82 -16.81 -4.68
N PHE A 110 15.55 -16.88 -5.12
CA PHE A 110 14.87 -18.16 -5.35
C PHE A 110 15.10 -18.75 -6.74
N VAL A 111 15.34 -17.92 -7.76
CA VAL A 111 15.47 -18.36 -9.16
C VAL A 111 16.90 -18.17 -9.71
N GLY A 112 17.73 -17.34 -9.08
CA GLY A 112 19.08 -16.98 -9.56
C GLY A 112 19.08 -15.84 -10.59
N LEU A 113 20.25 -15.28 -10.89
CA LEU A 113 20.46 -14.26 -11.94
C LEU A 113 19.79 -14.53 -13.30
N PRO A 114 19.62 -15.79 -13.79
CA PRO A 114 19.03 -16.06 -15.11
C PRO A 114 17.59 -15.55 -15.26
N ALA A 115 16.85 -15.43 -14.15
CA ALA A 115 15.47 -14.98 -14.17
C ALA A 115 15.29 -13.49 -14.45
N LEU A 116 16.34 -12.68 -14.27
CA LEU A 116 16.40 -11.27 -14.69
C LEU A 116 16.72 -11.11 -16.18
N ALA A 117 17.44 -12.08 -16.76
CA ALA A 117 17.94 -12.00 -18.13
C ALA A 117 16.94 -12.54 -19.17
N GLY A 118 15.89 -13.28 -18.75
CA GLY A 118 14.96 -13.93 -19.69
C GLY A 118 15.62 -14.98 -20.58
N THR A 119 16.88 -15.34 -20.30
CA THR A 119 17.61 -16.39 -21.01
C THR A 119 17.40 -17.69 -20.25
N ASN A 120 16.55 -18.55 -20.83
CA ASN A 120 16.45 -19.96 -20.47
C ASN A 120 17.85 -20.60 -20.53
N PRO A 121 18.24 -21.51 -19.62
CA PRO A 121 19.37 -22.40 -19.87
C PRO A 121 19.17 -23.23 -21.15
#